data_AF-A0A817RR00-F1
#
_entry.id   AF-A0A817RR00-F1
#
_cell.length_a   1.000
_cell.length_b   1.000
_cell.length_c   1.000
_cell.angle_alpha   90.00
_cell.angle_beta   90.00
_cell.angle_gamma   90.00
#
_symmetry.space_group_name_H-M   'P 1'
#
loop_
_entity.id
_entity.type
_entity.pdbx_description
1 polymer ?
#
loop_
_entity_poly.entity_id
_entity_poly.type
_entity_poly.pdbx_seq_one_letter_code
_entity_poly.pdbx_strand_id
1 'polypeptide(L)'
;SQVNVELLLQFFDIFLKIKDLTTSEAFQEYDANKDGFISPKEFRRAMEAQKVYTNQDMDYILNCVDINQDGKIDFMEFTERFHNPARDIGFNMAVLLTNLSEHMPHDIRLQRLMDKGKSFLSYFQDHLGRIEIKGGAGYIERVYFEITESNIEQWNKPHIKESKKAFLHLVVNETDDKEKLEQFINFCEDTIFEVR
;
A
#
# COMPACT_ATOMS: atom_id res chain seq x y z
N SER A 1 12.82 14.33 16.22
CA SER A 1 14.22 14.07 15.85
C SER A 1 14.24 13.01 14.75
N GLN A 2 15.23 13.02 13.86
CA GLN A 2 15.36 12.08 12.73
C GLN A 2 15.23 10.60 13.16
N VAL A 3 15.82 10.25 14.30
CA VAL A 3 15.75 8.91 14.91
C VAL A 3 14.30 8.46 15.15
N ASN A 4 13.42 9.36 15.61
CA ASN A 4 12.02 9.01 15.87
C ASN A 4 11.25 8.70 14.58
N VAL A 5 11.58 9.38 13.47
CA VAL A 5 10.95 9.12 12.17
C VAL A 5 11.43 7.78 11.60
N GLU A 6 12.71 7.45 11.78
CA GLU A 6 13.27 6.17 11.37
C GLU A 6 12.65 5.01 12.15
N LEU A 7 12.50 5.13 13.47
CA LEU A 7 11.81 4.14 14.30
C LEU A 7 10.35 3.97 13.90
N LEU A 8 9.68 5.06 13.55
CA LEU A 8 8.28 5.04 13.12
C LEU A 8 8.13 4.36 11.74
N LEU A 9 9.05 4.59 10.80
CA LEU A 9 9.10 3.87 9.52
C LEU A 9 9.34 2.37 9.72
N GLN A 10 10.26 2.00 10.62
CA GLN A 10 10.50 0.60 10.97
C GLN A 10 9.26 -0.04 11.59
N PHE A 11 8.57 0.68 12.48
CA PHE A 11 7.31 0.25 13.07
C PHE A 11 6.25 -0.03 11.99
N PHE A 12 6.02 0.90 11.07
CA PHE A 12 5.07 0.65 9.97
C PHE A 12 5.48 -0.53 9.09
N ASP A 13 6.75 -0.63 8.73
CA ASP A 13 7.24 -1.71 7.87
C ASP A 13 6.96 -3.09 8.47
N ILE A 14 7.12 -3.22 9.80
CA ILE A 14 6.74 -4.42 10.57
C ILE A 14 5.25 -4.75 10.41
N PHE A 15 4.35 -3.82 10.77
CA PHE A 15 2.91 -4.13 10.83
C PHE A 15 2.24 -4.24 9.46
N LEU A 16 2.79 -3.57 8.44
CA LEU A 16 2.29 -3.68 7.07
C LEU A 16 2.68 -5.03 6.45
N LYS A 17 3.94 -5.46 6.61
CA LYS A 17 4.45 -6.73 6.07
C LYS A 17 3.96 -7.96 6.82
N ILE A 18 3.56 -7.83 8.09
CA ILE A 18 3.00 -8.98 8.81
C ILE A 18 1.74 -9.50 8.11
N LYS A 19 0.93 -8.65 7.46
CA LYS A 19 -0.22 -9.14 6.69
C LYS A 19 0.24 -10.12 5.61
N ASP A 20 1.27 -9.77 4.84
CA ASP A 20 1.83 -10.66 3.80
C ASP A 20 2.40 -11.94 4.40
N LEU A 21 3.05 -11.83 5.57
CA LEU A 21 3.50 -12.99 6.33
C LEU A 21 2.30 -13.91 6.59
N THR A 22 1.23 -13.38 7.16
CA THR A 22 0.04 -14.14 7.59
C THR A 22 -0.81 -14.69 6.45
N THR A 23 -0.76 -14.10 5.25
CA THR A 23 -1.55 -14.55 4.08
C THR A 23 -0.75 -15.39 3.09
N SER A 24 0.58 -15.55 3.29
CA SER A 24 1.42 -16.35 2.39
C SER A 24 1.17 -17.85 2.52
N GLU A 25 1.36 -18.61 1.43
CA GLU A 25 1.26 -20.09 1.43
C GLU A 25 2.24 -20.72 2.44
N ALA A 26 3.44 -20.15 2.58
CA ALA A 26 4.42 -20.56 3.58
C ALA A 26 3.91 -20.40 5.02
N PHE A 27 2.89 -19.56 5.25
CA PHE A 27 2.27 -19.35 6.55
C PHE A 27 1.11 -20.29 6.83
N GLN A 28 0.39 -20.68 5.79
CA GLN A 28 -0.57 -21.79 5.87
C GLN A 28 0.11 -23.13 6.20
N GLU A 29 1.41 -23.27 5.92
CA GLU A 29 2.22 -24.41 6.36
C GLU A 29 2.55 -24.38 7.87
N TYR A 30 2.53 -23.20 8.51
CA TYR A 30 2.80 -23.06 9.95
C TYR A 30 1.55 -23.25 10.81
N ASP A 31 0.35 -22.96 10.29
CA ASP A 31 -0.93 -23.36 10.90
C ASP A 31 -1.19 -24.86 10.65
N ALA A 32 -0.42 -25.70 11.35
CA ALA A 32 -0.38 -27.15 11.15
C ALA A 32 -1.73 -27.84 11.42
N ASN A 33 -2.58 -27.24 12.27
CA ASN A 33 -3.90 -27.77 12.62
C ASN A 33 -5.06 -27.06 11.91
N LYS A 34 -4.79 -26.01 11.12
CA LYS A 34 -5.77 -25.22 10.36
C LYS A 34 -6.88 -24.64 11.24
N ASP A 35 -6.55 -24.31 12.49
CA ASP A 35 -7.53 -23.80 13.43
C ASP A 35 -7.71 -22.27 13.33
N GLY A 36 -6.90 -21.62 12.49
CA GLY A 36 -6.93 -20.17 12.26
C GLY A 36 -6.18 -19.36 13.33
N PHE A 37 -5.50 -20.03 14.27
CA PHE A 37 -4.68 -19.41 15.30
C PHE A 37 -3.21 -19.77 15.07
N ILE A 38 -2.31 -18.85 15.43
CA ILE A 38 -0.87 -19.13 15.45
C ILE A 38 -0.33 -19.02 16.86
N SER A 39 0.47 -19.99 17.28
CA SER A 39 1.16 -19.89 18.56
C SER A 39 2.31 -18.89 18.48
N PRO A 40 2.69 -18.23 19.59
CA PRO A 40 3.87 -17.36 19.65
C PRO A 40 5.17 -17.98 19.11
N LYS A 41 5.30 -19.31 19.21
CA LYS A 41 6.47 -20.05 18.70
C LYS A 41 6.46 -20.16 17.17
N GLU A 42 5.31 -20.46 16.58
CA GLU A 42 5.15 -20.50 15.12
C GLU A 42 5.30 -19.11 14.52
N PHE A 43 4.71 -18.10 15.16
CA PHE A 43 4.85 -16.70 14.74
C PHE A 43 6.32 -16.26 14.77
N ARG A 44 7.06 -16.56 15.85
CA ARG A 44 8.51 -16.32 15.91
C ARG A 44 9.25 -17.00 14.77
N ARG A 45 8.98 -18.28 14.51
CA ARG A 45 9.67 -19.05 13.48
C ARG A 45 9.43 -18.48 12.08
N ALA A 46 8.20 -18.02 11.81
CA ALA A 46 7.86 -17.34 10.57
C ALA A 46 8.60 -16.00 10.42
N MET A 47 8.72 -15.21 11.49
CA MET A 47 9.50 -13.97 11.50
C MET A 47 11.00 -14.20 11.30
N GLU A 48 11.58 -15.22 11.95
CA GLU A 48 12.98 -15.63 11.78
C GLU A 48 13.28 -16.03 10.33
N ALA A 49 12.33 -16.70 9.67
CA ALA A 49 12.47 -17.13 8.27
C ALA A 49 12.60 -15.95 7.30
N GLN A 50 12.00 -14.80 7.60
CA GLN A 50 12.09 -13.60 6.77
C GLN A 50 13.46 -12.92 6.83
N LYS A 51 14.24 -13.13 7.91
CA LYS A 51 15.55 -12.49 8.14
C LYS A 51 15.55 -10.95 8.09
N VAL A 52 14.39 -10.32 8.24
CA VAL A 52 14.22 -8.86 8.27
C VAL A 52 14.19 -8.30 9.70
N TYR A 53 13.81 -9.14 10.68
CA TYR A 53 13.59 -8.71 12.07
C TYR A 53 14.73 -9.13 13.00
N THR A 54 15.09 -8.26 13.95
CA THR A 54 16.00 -8.63 15.03
C THR A 54 15.27 -9.41 16.13
N ASN A 55 16.00 -10.11 17.01
CA ASN A 55 15.39 -10.77 18.17
C ASN A 55 14.59 -9.81 19.06
N GLN A 56 15.08 -8.58 19.22
CA GLN A 56 14.39 -7.55 20.00
C GLN A 56 13.10 -7.09 19.33
N ASP A 57 13.10 -6.91 18.00
CA ASP A 57 11.89 -6.59 17.25
C ASP A 57 10.86 -7.71 17.41
N MET A 58 11.29 -8.97 17.29
CA MET A 58 10.42 -10.14 17.44
C MET A 58 9.81 -10.24 18.85
N ASP A 59 10.62 -10.02 19.89
CA ASP A 59 10.13 -9.97 21.28
C ASP A 59 9.09 -8.86 21.47
N TYR A 60 9.36 -7.67 20.93
CA TYR A 60 8.47 -6.53 21.01
C TYR A 60 7.13 -6.80 20.32
N ILE A 61 7.16 -7.34 19.10
CA ILE A 61 5.97 -7.64 18.31
C ILE A 61 5.14 -8.72 19.01
N LEU A 62 5.78 -9.81 19.48
CA LEU A 62 5.10 -10.88 20.21
C LEU A 62 4.37 -10.36 21.47
N ASN A 63 4.99 -9.46 22.23
CA ASN A 63 4.36 -8.84 23.39
C ASN A 63 3.19 -7.92 23.02
N CYS A 64 3.20 -7.34 21.82
CA CYS A 64 2.12 -6.50 21.34
C CYS A 64 0.92 -7.34 20.85
N VAL A 65 1.15 -8.53 20.31
CA VAL A 65 0.09 -9.36 19.70
C VAL A 65 -0.59 -10.31 20.69
N ASP A 66 0.10 -10.78 21.74
CA ASP A 66 -0.43 -11.69 22.78
C ASP A 66 -0.86 -10.91 24.05
N ILE A 67 -1.79 -9.97 23.91
CA ILE A 67 -2.20 -9.04 24.98
C ILE A 67 -2.90 -9.76 26.14
N ASN A 68 -3.73 -10.76 25.82
CA ASN A 68 -4.47 -11.54 26.81
C ASN A 68 -3.63 -12.67 27.42
N GLN A 69 -2.38 -12.86 26.95
CA GLN A 69 -1.44 -13.89 27.39
C GLN A 69 -2.03 -15.30 27.34
N ASP A 70 -2.99 -15.53 26.45
CA ASP A 70 -3.58 -16.86 26.27
C ASP A 70 -2.72 -17.75 25.37
N GLY A 71 -1.64 -17.19 24.81
CA GLY A 71 -0.69 -17.89 23.96
C GLY A 71 -1.25 -18.19 22.57
N LYS A 72 -2.29 -17.47 22.13
CA LYS A 72 -2.87 -17.55 20.79
C LYS A 72 -2.87 -16.17 20.15
N ILE A 73 -2.47 -16.12 18.89
CA ILE A 73 -2.59 -14.91 18.08
C ILE A 73 -3.75 -15.14 17.11
N ASP A 74 -4.85 -14.41 17.32
CA ASP A 74 -5.99 -14.35 16.39
C ASP A 74 -5.64 -13.41 15.23
N PHE A 75 -5.68 -13.95 14.01
CA PHE A 75 -5.33 -13.23 12.80
C PHE A 75 -6.28 -12.06 12.48
N MET A 76 -7.58 -12.23 12.70
CA MET A 76 -8.55 -11.16 12.50
C MET A 76 -8.32 -10.05 13.51
N GLU A 77 -8.09 -10.41 14.78
CA GLU A 77 -7.78 -9.44 15.83
C GLU A 77 -6.50 -8.66 15.52
N PHE A 78 -5.46 -9.34 15.04
CA PHE A 78 -4.21 -8.68 14.63
C PHE A 78 -4.44 -7.68 13.49
N THR A 79 -5.13 -8.11 12.44
CA THR A 79 -5.38 -7.29 11.25
C THR A 79 -6.17 -6.03 11.63
N GLU A 80 -7.24 -6.20 12.40
CA GLU A 80 -8.08 -5.08 12.85
C GLU A 80 -7.37 -4.14 13.81
N ARG A 81 -6.53 -4.65 14.72
CA ARG A 81 -5.90 -3.82 15.75
C ARG A 81 -4.60 -3.15 15.34
N PHE A 82 -3.82 -3.80 14.48
CA PHE A 82 -2.49 -3.33 14.13
C PHE A 82 -2.38 -2.98 12.67
N HIS A 83 -2.77 -3.89 11.77
CA HIS A 83 -2.59 -3.67 10.35
C HIS A 83 -3.45 -2.52 9.81
N ASN A 84 -4.78 -2.54 10.04
CA ASN A 84 -5.69 -1.54 9.49
C ASN A 84 -5.33 -0.11 9.99
N PRO A 85 -5.10 0.13 11.29
CA PRO A 85 -4.66 1.46 11.76
C PRO A 85 -3.29 1.85 11.21
N ALA A 86 -2.36 0.90 11.08
CA ALA A 86 -1.04 1.16 10.52
C ALA A 86 -1.11 1.52 9.03
N ARG A 87 -2.00 0.87 8.26
CA ARG A 87 -2.26 1.14 6.85
C ARG A 87 -2.78 2.56 6.66
N ASP A 88 -3.80 2.95 7.43
CA ASP A 88 -4.47 4.25 7.27
C ASP A 88 -3.53 5.43 7.59
N ILE A 89 -2.78 5.33 8.69
CA ILE A 89 -1.80 6.35 9.05
C ILE A 89 -0.59 6.31 8.10
N GLY A 90 -0.14 5.10 7.77
CA GLY A 90 0.98 4.86 6.87
C GLY A 90 0.76 5.48 5.48
N PHE A 91 -0.45 5.36 4.92
CA PHE A 91 -0.77 5.92 3.62
C PHE A 91 -0.55 7.45 3.60
N ASN A 92 -1.06 8.16 4.60
CA ASN A 92 -0.88 9.61 4.72
C ASN A 92 0.60 10.01 4.85
N MET A 93 1.39 9.21 5.57
CA MET A 93 2.82 9.43 5.67
C MET A 93 3.55 9.17 4.35
N ALA A 94 3.15 8.14 3.59
CA ALA A 94 3.69 7.86 2.26
C ALA A 94 3.40 9.01 1.29
N VAL A 95 2.17 9.56 1.31
CA VAL A 95 1.80 10.76 0.55
C VAL A 95 2.71 11.94 0.92
N LEU A 96 2.87 12.21 2.22
CA LEU A 96 3.69 13.32 2.70
C LEU A 96 5.14 13.20 2.24
N LEU A 97 5.76 12.03 2.43
CA LEU A 97 7.15 11.77 2.04
C LEU A 97 7.34 11.88 0.53
N THR A 98 6.41 11.31 -0.25
CA THR A 98 6.43 11.40 -1.71
C THR A 98 6.34 12.86 -2.16
N ASN A 99 5.36 13.60 -1.63
CA ASN A 99 5.16 15.01 -1.95
C ASN A 99 6.41 15.87 -1.62
N LEU A 100 6.98 15.70 -0.42
CA LEU A 100 8.22 16.39 -0.03
C LEU A 100 9.39 16.05 -0.95
N SER A 101 9.53 14.78 -1.34
CA SER A 101 10.63 14.32 -2.20
C SER A 101 10.58 14.92 -3.61
N GLU A 102 9.37 15.12 -4.13
CA GLU A 102 9.18 15.76 -5.43
C GLU A 102 9.44 17.28 -5.39
N HIS A 103 9.15 17.94 -4.27
CA HIS A 103 9.39 19.37 -4.10
C HIS A 103 10.84 19.71 -3.67
N MET A 104 11.56 18.77 -3.07
CA MET A 104 12.93 18.95 -2.58
C MET A 104 13.89 17.85 -3.08
N PRO A 105 14.06 17.68 -4.40
CA PRO A 105 14.81 16.57 -4.97
C PRO A 105 16.31 16.58 -4.64
N HIS A 106 16.85 17.72 -4.24
CA HIS A 106 18.29 17.90 -3.95
C HIS A 106 18.63 17.87 -2.45
N ASP A 107 17.66 17.66 -1.55
CA ASP A 107 17.95 17.54 -0.11
C ASP A 107 18.48 16.14 0.22
N ILE A 108 19.78 16.04 0.50
CA ILE A 108 20.47 14.78 0.84
C ILE A 108 19.89 14.12 2.09
N ARG A 109 19.39 14.89 3.07
CA ARG A 109 18.80 14.34 4.29
C ARG A 109 17.47 13.67 3.98
N LEU A 110 16.68 14.28 3.11
CA LEU A 110 15.43 13.70 2.63
C LEU A 110 15.70 12.44 1.80
N GLN A 111 16.65 12.47 0.87
CA GLN A 111 17.03 11.28 0.10
C GLN A 111 17.41 10.10 1.01
N ARG A 112 18.23 10.33 2.04
CA ARG A 112 18.59 9.29 3.03
C ARG A 112 17.37 8.75 3.78
N LEU A 113 16.40 9.59 4.08
CA LEU A 113 15.15 9.16 4.72
C LEU A 113 14.30 8.33 3.77
N MET A 114 14.18 8.75 2.51
CA MET A 114 13.47 8.00 1.45
C MET A 114 14.11 6.62 1.23
N ASP A 115 15.44 6.53 1.23
CA ASP A 115 16.17 5.27 1.09
C ASP A 115 15.86 4.31 2.25
N LYS A 116 15.81 4.82 3.49
CA LYS A 116 15.42 4.03 4.67
C LYS A 116 13.94 3.62 4.63
N GLY A 117 13.07 4.48 4.14
CA GLY A 117 11.64 4.24 3.99
C GLY A 117 11.24 3.50 2.72
N LYS A 118 12.19 3.06 1.89
CA LYS A 118 11.90 2.50 0.56
C LYS A 118 10.89 1.35 0.61
N SER A 119 11.08 0.43 1.55
CA SER A 119 10.18 -0.71 1.73
C SER A 119 8.75 -0.28 2.07
N PHE A 120 8.62 0.63 3.03
CA PHE A 120 7.36 1.24 3.43
C PHE A 120 6.67 1.96 2.26
N LEU A 121 7.42 2.73 1.47
CA LEU A 121 6.89 3.43 0.31
C LEU A 121 6.43 2.47 -0.79
N SER A 122 7.19 1.39 -1.02
CA SER A 122 6.84 0.35 -1.99
C SER A 122 5.53 -0.35 -1.64
N TYR A 123 5.21 -0.53 -0.35
CA TYR A 123 3.93 -1.10 0.08
C TYR A 123 2.72 -0.31 -0.43
N PHE A 124 2.81 1.02 -0.43
CA PHE A 124 1.71 1.91 -0.87
C PHE A 124 1.76 2.29 -2.34
N GLN A 125 2.79 1.87 -3.09
CA GLN A 125 3.03 2.36 -4.46
C GLN A 125 1.84 2.14 -5.39
N ASP A 126 1.24 0.95 -5.36
CA ASP A 126 0.11 0.62 -6.24
C ASP A 126 -1.21 1.25 -5.78
N HIS A 127 -1.26 1.70 -4.52
CA HIS A 127 -2.42 2.35 -3.91
C HIS A 127 -2.31 3.90 -3.94
N LEU A 128 -1.17 4.46 -4.34
CA LEU A 128 -0.94 5.90 -4.38
C LEU A 128 -1.20 6.44 -5.78
N GLY A 129 -2.40 6.99 -5.98
CA GLY A 129 -2.76 7.72 -7.19
C GLY A 129 -2.13 9.12 -7.20
N ARG A 130 -1.70 9.57 -8.38
CA ARG A 130 -1.20 10.92 -8.64
C ARG A 130 -1.75 11.44 -9.95
N ILE A 131 -2.32 12.66 -9.94
CA ILE A 131 -2.71 13.41 -11.14
C ILE A 131 -2.15 14.84 -11.10
N GLU A 132 -2.04 15.44 -12.27
CA GLU A 132 -1.69 16.84 -12.45
C GLU A 132 -2.87 17.60 -13.06
N ILE A 133 -3.29 18.67 -12.39
CA ILE A 133 -4.41 19.51 -12.82
C ILE A 133 -3.95 20.95 -12.92
N LYS A 134 -4.57 21.73 -13.81
CA LYS A 134 -4.31 23.17 -13.89
C LYS A 134 -5.19 23.90 -12.88
N GLY A 135 -4.58 24.47 -11.85
CA GLY A 135 -5.26 25.26 -10.83
C GLY A 135 -5.79 26.59 -11.37
N GLY A 136 -6.66 27.24 -10.60
CA GLY A 136 -7.32 28.50 -11.00
C GLY A 136 -6.37 29.67 -11.25
N ALA A 137 -5.17 29.63 -10.66
CA ALA A 137 -4.11 30.61 -10.87
C ALA A 137 -3.23 30.32 -12.11
N GLY A 138 -3.55 29.26 -12.88
CA GLY A 138 -2.81 28.87 -14.08
C GLY A 138 -1.59 27.99 -13.83
N TYR A 139 -1.25 27.71 -12.57
CA TYR A 139 -0.20 26.78 -12.18
C TYR A 139 -0.68 25.33 -12.23
N ILE A 140 0.26 24.40 -12.47
CA ILE A 140 -0.02 22.96 -12.37
C ILE A 140 0.05 22.57 -10.89
N GLU A 141 -1.01 21.94 -10.41
CA GLU A 141 -1.13 21.38 -9.06
C GLU A 141 -1.10 19.85 -9.14
N ARG A 142 -0.41 19.21 -8.20
CA ARG A 142 -0.40 17.76 -8.06
C ARG A 142 -1.41 17.36 -6.99
N VAL A 143 -2.22 16.37 -7.31
CA VAL A 143 -3.19 15.79 -6.38
C VAL A 143 -2.83 14.33 -6.17
N TYR A 144 -2.68 13.95 -4.90
CA TYR A 144 -2.47 12.58 -4.46
C TYR A 144 -3.77 12.04 -3.86
N PHE A 145 -4.08 10.78 -4.13
CA PHE A 145 -5.29 10.13 -3.61
C PHE A 145 -5.07 8.63 -3.44
N GLU A 146 -5.88 8.01 -2.60
CA GLU A 146 -5.86 6.55 -2.41
C GLU A 146 -6.65 5.85 -3.53
N ILE A 147 -6.04 4.80 -4.09
CA ILE A 147 -6.70 3.84 -4.99
C ILE A 147 -6.99 2.59 -4.15
N THR A 148 -8.24 2.16 -4.12
CA THR A 148 -8.65 0.97 -3.36
C THR A 148 -8.22 -0.32 -4.07
N GLU A 149 -7.97 -1.37 -3.28
CA GLU A 149 -7.64 -2.71 -3.80
C GLU A 149 -8.73 -3.23 -4.74
N SER A 150 -10.00 -3.05 -4.39
CA SER A 150 -11.14 -3.43 -5.24
C SER A 150 -11.12 -2.74 -6.60
N ASN A 151 -10.80 -1.43 -6.66
CA ASN A 151 -10.70 -0.71 -7.92
C ASN A 151 -9.53 -1.22 -8.77
N ILE A 152 -8.39 -1.57 -8.16
CA ILE A 152 -7.22 -2.14 -8.85
C ILE A 152 -7.58 -3.50 -9.45
N GLU A 153 -8.26 -4.37 -8.69
CA GLU A 153 -8.69 -5.68 -9.17
C GLU A 153 -9.68 -5.57 -10.33
N GLN A 154 -10.68 -4.71 -10.18
CA GLN A 154 -11.70 -4.46 -11.21
C GLN A 154 -11.06 -3.93 -12.51
N TRP A 155 -10.17 -2.95 -12.40
CA TRP A 155 -9.43 -2.39 -13.54
C TRP A 155 -8.53 -3.44 -14.24
N ASN A 156 -8.10 -4.45 -13.49
CA ASN A 156 -7.25 -5.52 -14.01
C ASN A 156 -7.99 -6.66 -14.72
N LYS A 157 -9.33 -6.70 -14.66
CA LYS A 157 -10.14 -7.73 -15.32
C LYS A 157 -9.92 -7.73 -16.84
N PRO A 158 -9.91 -8.92 -17.49
CA PRO A 158 -9.60 -9.02 -18.93
C PRO A 158 -10.48 -8.15 -19.83
N HIS A 159 -11.80 -8.13 -19.59
CA HIS A 159 -12.74 -7.35 -20.40
C HIS A 159 -12.48 -5.84 -20.30
N ILE A 160 -12.16 -5.30 -19.12
CA ILE A 160 -11.79 -3.88 -18.95
C ILE A 160 -10.50 -3.55 -19.71
N LYS A 161 -9.51 -4.45 -19.66
CA LYS A 161 -8.26 -4.29 -20.44
C LYS A 161 -8.51 -4.28 -21.94
N GLU A 162 -9.40 -5.13 -22.43
CA GLU A 162 -9.81 -5.18 -23.84
C GLU A 162 -10.58 -3.92 -24.25
N SER A 163 -11.55 -3.49 -23.44
CA SER A 163 -12.32 -2.25 -23.64
C SER A 163 -11.39 -1.03 -23.72
N LYS A 164 -10.46 -0.90 -22.77
CA LYS A 164 -9.42 0.15 -22.79
C LYS A 164 -8.59 0.12 -24.07
N LYS A 165 -8.17 -1.07 -24.52
CA LYS A 165 -7.39 -1.22 -25.75
C LYS A 165 -8.20 -0.77 -26.97
N ALA A 166 -9.47 -1.15 -27.06
CA ALA A 166 -10.37 -0.73 -28.11
C ALA A 166 -10.57 0.80 -28.12
N PHE A 167 -10.80 1.40 -26.95
CA PHE A 167 -10.89 2.85 -26.77
C PHE A 167 -9.63 3.57 -27.28
N LEU A 168 -8.43 3.11 -26.88
CA LEU A 168 -7.17 3.72 -27.32
C LEU A 168 -7.01 3.65 -28.85
N HIS A 169 -7.44 2.58 -29.51
CA HIS A 169 -7.41 2.50 -30.97
C HIS A 169 -8.37 3.49 -31.65
N LEU A 170 -9.48 3.83 -30.99
CA LEU A 170 -10.48 4.76 -31.51
C LEU A 170 -9.98 6.21 -31.40
N VAL A 171 -9.44 6.58 -30.23
CA VAL A 171 -8.99 7.95 -29.93
C VAL A 171 -7.71 8.37 -30.66
N VAL A 172 -6.83 7.42 -31.04
CA VAL A 172 -5.58 7.74 -31.76
C VAL A 172 -5.83 8.38 -33.11
N ASN A 173 -6.98 8.12 -33.74
CA ASN A 173 -7.35 8.72 -35.02
C ASN A 173 -8.05 10.07 -34.89
N GLU A 174 -8.43 10.47 -33.68
CA GLU A 174 -9.04 11.76 -33.43
C GLU A 174 -7.99 12.87 -33.56
N THR A 175 -8.36 14.00 -34.15
CA THR A 175 -7.47 15.14 -34.36
C THR A 175 -7.84 16.35 -33.51
N ASP A 176 -9.09 16.43 -33.04
CA ASP A 176 -9.53 17.48 -32.13
C ASP A 176 -9.29 17.11 -30.66
N ASP A 177 -8.53 17.95 -29.96
CA ASP A 177 -8.18 17.72 -28.55
C ASP A 177 -9.39 17.81 -27.62
N LYS A 178 -10.40 18.62 -27.98
CA LYS A 178 -11.62 18.73 -27.18
C LYS A 178 -12.47 17.47 -27.30
N GLU A 179 -12.69 16.98 -28.52
CA GLU A 179 -13.38 15.71 -28.76
C GLU A 179 -12.65 14.52 -28.13
N LYS A 180 -11.31 14.48 -28.17
CA LYS A 180 -10.52 13.45 -27.43
C LYS A 180 -10.83 13.43 -25.95
N LEU A 181 -10.87 14.61 -25.32
CA LEU A 181 -11.11 14.73 -23.89
C LEU A 181 -12.54 14.31 -23.54
N GLU A 182 -13.52 14.68 -24.36
CA GLU A 182 -14.91 14.26 -24.18
C GLU A 182 -15.08 12.74 -24.32
N GLN A 183 -14.48 12.13 -25.34
CA GLN A 183 -14.47 10.67 -25.51
C GLN A 183 -13.80 9.97 -24.33
N PHE A 184 -12.70 10.52 -23.80
CA PHE A 184 -12.03 9.99 -22.61
C PHE A 184 -12.91 10.05 -21.36
N ILE A 185 -13.60 11.17 -21.12
CA ILE A 185 -14.52 11.30 -19.99
C ILE A 185 -15.67 10.29 -20.11
N ASN A 186 -16.27 10.16 -21.30
CA ASN A 186 -17.34 9.19 -21.54
C ASN A 186 -16.89 7.75 -21.27
N PHE A 187 -15.70 7.38 -21.75
CA PHE A 187 -15.11 6.07 -21.45
C PHE A 187 -14.92 5.84 -19.94
N CYS A 188 -14.45 6.86 -19.21
CA CYS A 188 -14.33 6.77 -17.76
C CYS A 188 -15.68 6.59 -17.07
N GLU A 189 -16.72 7.34 -17.44
CA GLU A 189 -18.07 7.23 -16.88
C GLU A 189 -18.69 5.85 -17.15
N ASP A 190 -18.59 5.38 -18.38
CA ASP A 190 -19.08 4.05 -18.80
C ASP A 190 -18.37 2.94 -18.02
N THR A 191 -17.04 3.04 -17.86
CA THR A 191 -16.26 2.06 -17.11
C THR A 191 -16.65 2.06 -15.63
N ILE A 192 -16.89 3.23 -15.02
CA ILE A 192 -17.35 3.31 -13.63
C ILE A 192 -18.70 2.62 -13.48
N PHE A 193 -19.60 2.73 -14.45
CA PHE A 193 -20.90 2.06 -14.43
C PHE A 193 -20.78 0.55 -14.60
N GLU A 194 -19.91 0.07 -15.50
CA GLU A 194 -19.65 -1.37 -15.72
C GLU A 194 -19.05 -2.06 -14.50
N VAL A 195 -18.31 -1.31 -13.69
CA VAL A 195 -17.53 -1.82 -12.56
C VAL A 195 -18.32 -1.83 -11.24
N ARG A 196 -19.40 -1.04 -11.13
CA ARG A 196 -20.30 -1.00 -9.96
C ARG A 196 -21.21 -2.22 -9.87
#